data_AF-A0A524I297-F1
#
_entry.id   AF-A0A524I297-F1
#
_cell.length_a   1.000
_cell.length_b   1.000
_cell.length_c   1.000
_cell.angle_alpha   90.00
_cell.angle_beta   90.00
_cell.angle_gamma   90.00
#
_symmetry.space_group_name_H-M   'P 1'
#
loop_
_entity.id
_entity.type
_entity.pdbx_description
1 polymer ?
#
loop_
_entity_poly.entity_id
_entity_poly.type
_entity_poly.pdbx_seq_one_letter_code
_entity_poly.pdbx_strand_id
1 'polypeptide(L)'
;LPATRGQTLPLRSFYFESLYPYYSRGWAPLYGYHQGSEKFIDSPIPEAFDIAQDFDETANLLPGKNVKKLRDKLAGVTGGVSPVAGGGQSKSLDARALEKLRSLGYVSSAQVTRKDNFGPSDDPKTMLPFHAKATQGRSLYESGRRAEGIALLEEVMKERPDLDLTYPTLAQIHAGEGRLDLAIAVMKKGAEAIPGNISFASYYIHFLNEAGKFDDVIQLLTAAGGNTFAEIPESWNDLGVAYLNKGDLEKSLDAFRKAVALDDGNYIFYRNLGDLHFAFYARSKDSAAYKTSLDYYRKALALNPDDSSTYNGMGYAYLQGGEPVPAIPLFEKAFKLSPNYSSALYNLSQAAFKAGDFEKALASFVRFKERFTMLLSPAQVEALDAMIQECRSRIRVPRTAVPPPAG
;
A
#
# COMPACT_ATOMS: atom_id res chain seq x y z
N LEU A 1 -8.39 -8.10 -50.93
CA LEU A 1 -7.88 -6.79 -50.45
C LEU A 1 -7.02 -6.17 -51.55
N PRO A 2 -6.87 -4.84 -51.69
CA PRO A 2 -6.06 -4.25 -52.76
C PRO A 2 -4.62 -4.80 -52.83
N ALA A 3 -4.03 -5.07 -51.65
CA ALA A 3 -2.72 -5.74 -51.51
C ALA A 3 -2.67 -7.16 -52.10
N THR A 4 -3.80 -7.89 -52.13
CA THR A 4 -3.86 -9.25 -52.71
C THR A 4 -4.03 -9.24 -54.24
N ARG A 5 -4.04 -8.06 -54.87
CA ARG A 5 -4.12 -7.87 -56.32
C ARG A 5 -2.90 -7.13 -56.90
N GLY A 6 -1.79 -7.07 -56.15
CA GLY A 6 -0.56 -6.40 -56.58
C GLY A 6 -0.66 -4.87 -56.66
N GLN A 7 -1.73 -4.27 -56.13
CA GLN A 7 -1.85 -2.82 -56.06
C GLN A 7 -1.15 -2.31 -54.79
N THR A 8 -0.23 -1.36 -54.96
CA THR A 8 0.39 -0.63 -53.84
C THR A 8 -0.70 0.13 -53.08
N LEU A 9 -0.85 -0.18 -51.80
CA LEU A 9 -1.73 0.58 -50.92
C LEU A 9 -1.21 2.03 -50.82
N PRO A 10 -2.10 3.03 -50.76
CA PRO A 10 -1.67 4.41 -50.54
C PRO A 10 -0.89 4.48 -49.23
N LEU A 11 0.20 5.26 -49.23
CA LEU A 11 1.03 5.52 -48.06
C LEU A 11 0.18 6.19 -46.97
N ARG A 12 -0.28 5.39 -46.01
CA ARG A 12 -1.03 5.88 -44.86
C ARG A 12 -0.04 6.32 -43.77
N SER A 13 -0.32 7.46 -43.16
CA SER A 13 0.34 7.86 -41.94
C SER A 13 -0.24 7.06 -40.77
N PHE A 14 0.61 6.52 -39.93
CA PHE A 14 0.23 5.86 -38.68
C PHE A 14 0.64 6.75 -37.52
N TYR A 15 -0.26 6.94 -36.56
CA TYR A 15 0.04 7.60 -35.30
C TYR A 15 0.40 6.55 -34.23
N PHE A 16 1.30 6.89 -33.32
CA PHE A 16 1.56 6.12 -32.11
C PHE A 16 1.80 7.04 -30.93
N GLU A 17 1.49 6.55 -29.73
CA GLU A 17 1.75 7.24 -28.47
C GLU A 17 2.11 6.28 -27.34
N SER A 18 2.83 6.79 -26.35
CA SER A 18 3.04 6.12 -25.07
C SER A 18 2.82 7.12 -23.93
N LEU A 19 1.72 6.92 -23.21
CA LEU A 19 1.33 7.75 -22.07
C LEU A 19 1.72 7.12 -20.72
N TYR A 20 2.35 5.94 -20.73
CA TYR A 20 2.84 5.30 -19.50
C TYR A 20 3.83 6.18 -18.71
N PRO A 21 4.87 6.78 -19.32
CA PRO A 21 5.80 7.63 -18.58
C PRO A 21 5.08 8.82 -17.92
N TYR A 22 4.08 9.38 -18.60
CA TYR A 22 3.28 10.48 -18.09
C TYR A 22 2.40 10.07 -16.90
N TYR A 23 1.55 9.05 -17.06
CA TYR A 23 0.60 8.66 -16.02
C TYR A 23 1.20 7.89 -14.85
N SER A 24 2.33 7.21 -15.07
CA SER A 24 2.91 6.34 -14.05
C SER A 24 4.16 6.90 -13.40
N ARG A 25 4.84 7.87 -14.04
CA ARG A 25 6.14 8.39 -13.58
C ARG A 25 6.24 9.91 -13.58
N GLY A 26 5.29 10.62 -14.17
CA GLY A 26 5.36 12.08 -14.37
C GLY A 26 6.41 12.53 -15.38
N TRP A 27 6.90 11.63 -16.22
CA TRP A 27 7.85 11.95 -17.28
C TRP A 27 7.10 12.43 -18.53
N ALA A 28 7.83 12.95 -19.51
CA ALA A 28 7.21 13.39 -20.75
C ALA A 28 6.54 12.21 -21.49
N PRO A 29 5.31 12.38 -21.99
CA PRO A 29 4.70 11.41 -22.90
C PRO A 29 5.48 11.35 -24.22
N LEU A 30 5.33 10.24 -24.93
CA LEU A 30 5.87 10.08 -26.27
C LEU A 30 4.74 10.08 -27.29
N TYR A 31 4.89 10.86 -28.34
CA TYR A 31 3.99 10.85 -29.48
C TYR A 31 4.78 10.62 -30.74
N GLY A 32 4.14 10.20 -31.82
CA GLY A 32 4.85 10.11 -33.08
C GLY A 32 3.99 9.64 -34.23
N TYR A 33 4.58 9.69 -35.40
CA TYR A 33 3.98 9.13 -36.58
C TYR A 33 5.00 8.37 -37.43
N HIS A 34 4.47 7.53 -38.30
CA HIS A 34 5.18 6.83 -39.35
C HIS A 34 4.47 7.10 -40.69
N GLN A 35 5.17 7.64 -41.68
CA GLN A 35 4.63 7.87 -43.03
C GLN A 35 5.67 7.53 -44.10
N GLY A 36 5.40 6.48 -44.89
CA GLY A 36 6.41 5.97 -45.82
C GLY A 36 7.58 5.42 -45.06
N SER A 37 8.79 5.88 -45.38
CA SER A 37 9.98 5.53 -44.62
C SER A 37 10.32 6.54 -43.52
N GLU A 38 9.57 7.63 -43.36
CA GLU A 38 9.83 8.61 -42.31
C GLU A 38 9.10 8.23 -41.01
N LYS A 39 9.87 8.09 -39.93
CA LYS A 39 9.36 8.01 -38.55
C LYS A 39 9.76 9.27 -37.80
N PHE A 40 8.83 9.85 -37.05
CA PHE A 40 9.09 10.97 -36.15
C PHE A 40 8.55 10.63 -34.77
N ILE A 41 9.39 10.83 -33.74
CA ILE A 41 9.03 10.71 -32.33
C ILE A 41 9.12 12.12 -31.73
N ASP A 42 8.00 12.63 -31.26
CA ASP A 42 7.92 13.87 -30.51
C ASP A 42 8.00 13.58 -29.01
N SER A 43 9.01 14.20 -28.41
CA SER A 43 9.25 14.28 -26.98
C SER A 43 10.09 15.55 -26.75
N PRO A 44 10.46 15.91 -25.50
CA PRO A 44 11.33 17.06 -25.28
C PRO A 44 12.68 16.97 -25.99
N ILE A 45 13.18 15.75 -26.23
CA ILE A 45 14.31 15.45 -27.11
C ILE A 45 13.78 14.68 -28.33
N PRO A 46 13.28 15.37 -29.37
CA PRO A 46 12.63 14.74 -30.50
C PRO A 46 13.63 13.96 -31.38
N GLU A 47 13.10 13.00 -32.14
CA GLU A 47 13.91 12.10 -32.98
C GLU A 47 13.21 11.86 -34.31
N ALA A 48 14.00 11.69 -35.37
CA ALA A 48 13.49 11.36 -36.70
C ALA A 48 14.35 10.28 -37.35
N PHE A 49 13.72 9.32 -38.00
CA PHE A 49 14.39 8.17 -38.61
C PHE A 49 13.88 7.92 -40.03
N ASP A 50 14.74 7.32 -40.85
CA ASP A 50 14.35 6.71 -42.12
C ASP A 50 14.33 5.19 -41.95
N ILE A 51 13.19 4.60 -41.62
CA ILE A 51 13.08 3.16 -41.29
C ILE A 51 13.32 2.23 -42.50
N ALA A 52 13.36 2.77 -43.72
CA ALA A 52 13.75 1.97 -44.88
C ALA A 52 15.28 1.80 -44.98
N GLN A 53 16.05 2.73 -44.40
CA GLN A 53 17.51 2.70 -44.38
C GLN A 53 18.08 2.28 -43.02
N ASP A 54 17.38 2.59 -41.94
CA ASP A 54 17.76 2.36 -40.55
C ASP A 54 16.56 1.83 -39.77
N PHE A 55 16.24 0.55 -40.01
CA PHE A 55 15.11 -0.13 -39.37
C PHE A 55 15.28 -0.21 -37.84
N ASP A 56 16.52 -0.27 -37.35
CA ASP A 56 16.86 -0.38 -35.93
C ASP A 56 16.94 0.98 -35.23
N GLU A 57 16.66 2.08 -35.94
CA GLU A 57 16.57 3.44 -35.39
C GLU A 57 17.85 3.88 -34.64
N THR A 58 19.00 3.51 -35.20
CA THR A 58 20.32 3.78 -34.62
C THR A 58 20.85 5.17 -34.92
N ALA A 59 20.38 5.82 -35.99
CA ALA A 59 20.86 7.11 -36.47
C ALA A 59 19.74 8.16 -36.44
N ASN A 60 19.76 9.03 -35.42
CA ASN A 60 18.81 10.14 -35.34
C ASN A 60 19.09 11.18 -36.45
N LEU A 61 18.18 11.29 -37.40
CA LEU A 61 18.22 12.21 -38.55
C LEU A 61 17.58 13.57 -38.26
N LEU A 62 17.23 13.87 -37.01
CA LEU A 62 16.67 15.17 -36.63
C LEU A 62 17.64 16.35 -36.87
N PRO A 63 18.97 16.25 -36.61
CA PRO A 63 19.90 17.34 -36.92
C PRO A 63 19.76 17.81 -38.37
N GLY A 64 19.46 19.10 -38.58
CA GLY A 64 19.22 19.69 -39.91
C GLY A 64 17.78 19.57 -40.43
N LYS A 65 16.87 18.88 -39.75
CA LYS A 65 15.43 18.89 -40.04
C LYS A 65 14.71 20.04 -39.33
N ASN A 66 13.62 20.51 -39.93
CA ASN A 66 12.74 21.51 -39.32
C ASN A 66 11.73 20.82 -38.38
N VAL A 67 12.01 20.83 -37.08
CA VAL A 67 11.17 20.21 -36.04
C VAL A 67 9.73 20.74 -36.06
N LYS A 68 9.55 22.06 -36.28
CA LYS A 68 8.20 22.66 -36.36
C LYS A 68 7.39 22.00 -37.47
N LYS A 69 7.98 21.82 -38.65
CA LYS A 69 7.32 21.14 -39.78
C LYS A 69 6.94 19.69 -39.46
N LEU A 70 7.79 18.97 -38.72
CA LEU A 70 7.51 17.60 -38.29
C LEU A 70 6.38 17.55 -37.26
N ARG A 71 6.33 18.51 -36.32
CA ARG A 71 5.22 18.66 -35.35
C ARG A 71 3.91 19.07 -36.00
N ASP A 72 3.94 20.02 -36.94
CA ASP A 72 2.76 20.42 -37.72
C ASP A 72 2.20 19.22 -38.50
N LYS A 73 3.09 18.38 -39.04
CA LYS A 73 2.72 17.13 -39.71
C LYS A 73 2.15 16.10 -38.73
N LEU A 74 2.76 15.90 -37.56
CA LEU A 74 2.20 15.06 -36.49
C LEU A 74 0.79 15.53 -36.09
N ALA A 75 0.60 16.83 -35.87
CA ALA A 75 -0.70 17.42 -35.58
C ALA A 75 -1.74 17.10 -36.66
N GLY A 76 -1.34 17.22 -37.94
CA GLY A 76 -2.17 16.83 -39.09
C GLY A 76 -2.53 15.34 -39.13
N VAL A 77 -1.64 14.44 -38.68
CA VAL A 77 -1.91 13.00 -38.56
C VAL A 77 -2.84 12.71 -37.37
N THR A 78 -2.71 13.46 -36.27
CA THR A 78 -3.48 13.21 -35.04
C THR A 78 -4.93 13.64 -35.08
N GLY A 79 -5.34 14.58 -35.95
CA GLY A 79 -6.75 14.87 -36.30
C GLY A 79 -7.82 14.73 -35.21
N GLY A 80 -7.55 15.12 -33.96
CA GLY A 80 -8.48 15.01 -32.82
C GLY A 80 -8.58 13.64 -32.11
N VAL A 81 -7.67 12.70 -32.38
CA VAL A 81 -7.69 11.32 -31.86
C VAL A 81 -6.99 11.17 -30.50
N SER A 82 -6.03 12.04 -30.16
CA SER A 82 -5.35 11.97 -28.85
C SER A 82 -6.03 12.87 -27.81
N PRO A 83 -6.53 12.32 -26.68
CA PRO A 83 -7.18 13.08 -25.62
C PRO A 83 -6.25 14.11 -24.94
N VAL A 84 -4.93 13.86 -24.96
CA VAL A 84 -3.92 14.73 -24.31
C VAL A 84 -3.52 15.90 -25.22
N ALA A 85 -3.47 15.70 -26.54
CA ALA A 85 -3.20 16.78 -27.50
C ALA A 85 -4.38 17.74 -27.66
N GLY A 86 -5.60 17.28 -27.37
CA GLY A 86 -6.84 18.00 -27.63
C GLY A 86 -7.39 18.80 -26.46
N GLY A 87 -6.63 19.13 -25.41
CA GLY A 87 -7.13 19.93 -24.26
C GLY A 87 -8.48 19.45 -23.72
N GLY A 88 -8.81 18.17 -23.96
CA GLY A 88 -10.11 17.61 -23.69
C GLY A 88 -10.23 17.54 -22.19
N GLN A 89 -11.33 18.08 -21.65
CA GLN A 89 -11.66 17.94 -20.24
C GLN A 89 -11.68 16.44 -19.91
N SER A 90 -10.54 15.92 -19.46
CA SER A 90 -10.51 14.73 -18.62
C SER A 90 -11.48 15.08 -17.51
N LYS A 91 -12.65 14.44 -17.48
CA LYS A 91 -13.46 14.43 -16.26
C LYS A 91 -12.47 14.06 -15.16
N SER A 92 -12.12 15.01 -14.30
CA SER A 92 -11.29 14.70 -13.17
C SER A 92 -12.13 13.74 -12.37
N LEU A 93 -11.76 12.46 -12.37
CA LEU A 93 -12.21 11.58 -11.31
C LEU A 93 -11.81 12.29 -10.02
N ASP A 94 -12.77 12.49 -9.13
CA ASP A 94 -12.45 13.06 -7.83
C ASP A 94 -11.41 12.16 -7.14
N ALA A 95 -10.65 12.73 -6.20
CA ALA A 95 -9.58 12.00 -5.52
C ALA A 95 -10.11 10.70 -4.89
N ARG A 96 -11.38 10.72 -4.45
CA ARG A 96 -12.13 9.60 -3.89
C ARG A 96 -12.33 8.44 -4.86
N ALA A 97 -12.78 8.68 -6.09
CA ALA A 97 -13.02 7.63 -7.09
C ALA A 97 -11.71 6.98 -7.54
N LEU A 98 -10.62 7.76 -7.61
CA LEU A 98 -9.28 7.25 -7.93
C LEU A 98 -8.69 6.40 -6.81
N GLU A 99 -8.83 6.80 -5.55
CA GLU A 99 -8.39 5.98 -4.41
C GLU A 99 -9.23 4.71 -4.26
N LYS A 100 -10.54 4.79 -4.51
CA LYS A 100 -11.39 3.58 -4.55
C LYS A 100 -10.96 2.62 -5.66
N LEU A 101 -10.56 3.14 -6.81
CA LEU A 101 -10.00 2.30 -7.88
C LEU A 101 -8.63 1.72 -7.49
N ARG A 102 -7.81 2.43 -6.70
CA ARG A 102 -6.55 1.89 -6.15
C ARG A 102 -6.76 0.79 -5.12
N SER A 103 -7.66 0.99 -4.16
CA SER A 103 -7.96 0.00 -3.12
C SER A 103 -8.50 -1.31 -3.73
N LEU A 104 -9.17 -1.19 -4.88
CA LEU A 104 -9.65 -2.32 -5.68
C LEU A 104 -8.62 -2.87 -6.69
N GLY A 105 -7.41 -2.31 -6.76
CA GLY A 105 -6.33 -2.76 -7.66
C GLY A 105 -6.48 -2.35 -9.13
N TYR A 106 -7.46 -1.51 -9.47
CA TYR A 106 -7.71 -1.03 -10.84
C TYR A 106 -6.79 0.12 -11.26
N VAL A 107 -6.08 0.77 -10.32
CA VAL A 107 -5.12 1.83 -10.60
C VAL A 107 -3.79 1.47 -9.94
N SER A 108 -2.75 1.25 -10.74
CA SER A 108 -1.44 0.77 -10.28
C SER A 108 -0.40 1.87 -10.04
N SER A 109 -0.70 3.13 -10.37
CA SER A 109 0.27 4.24 -10.23
C SER A 109 -0.15 5.31 -9.23
N ALA A 110 0.84 5.79 -8.47
CA ALA A 110 0.76 6.98 -7.63
C ALA A 110 0.29 8.19 -8.46
N GLN A 111 -0.39 9.15 -7.81
CA GLN A 111 -0.88 10.33 -8.51
C GLN A 111 0.35 11.20 -8.69
N VAL A 112 0.92 11.18 -9.90
CA VAL A 112 1.98 12.11 -10.21
C VAL A 112 1.33 13.43 -10.57
N THR A 113 1.77 14.51 -9.92
CA THR A 113 1.34 15.87 -10.25
C THR A 113 1.48 16.07 -11.75
N ARG A 114 0.37 16.32 -12.44
CA ARG A 114 0.35 16.46 -13.90
C ARG A 114 1.12 17.72 -14.26
N LYS A 115 2.31 17.53 -14.82
CA LYS A 115 3.11 18.61 -15.40
C LYS A 115 2.58 18.89 -16.81
N ASP A 116 2.30 20.14 -17.10
CA ASP A 116 1.82 20.54 -18.43
C ASP A 116 2.97 20.84 -19.40
N ASN A 117 4.17 21.14 -18.86
CA ASN A 117 5.34 21.54 -19.64
C ASN A 117 6.51 20.60 -19.38
N PHE A 118 7.00 19.94 -20.43
CA PHE A 118 8.13 19.00 -20.35
C PHE A 118 9.37 19.56 -21.04
N GLY A 119 10.52 19.46 -20.38
CA GLY A 119 11.83 19.82 -20.91
C GLY A 119 12.72 18.59 -21.10
N PRO A 120 13.94 18.75 -21.65
CA PRO A 120 14.86 17.64 -21.91
C PRO A 120 15.20 16.76 -20.69
N SER A 121 15.14 17.33 -19.48
CA SER A 121 15.37 16.60 -18.22
C SER A 121 14.24 15.63 -17.86
N ASP A 122 13.03 15.87 -18.39
CA ASP A 122 11.85 15.03 -18.17
C ASP A 122 11.67 13.98 -19.28
N ASP A 123 12.49 14.03 -20.32
CA ASP A 123 12.44 13.10 -21.44
C ASP A 123 12.75 11.67 -20.94
N PRO A 124 11.96 10.65 -21.31
CA PRO A 124 12.23 9.27 -20.92
C PRO A 124 13.67 8.83 -21.18
N LYS A 125 14.31 9.28 -22.26
CA LYS A 125 15.71 8.95 -22.59
C LYS A 125 16.69 9.46 -21.54
N THR A 126 16.40 10.62 -20.96
CA THR A 126 17.19 11.21 -19.85
C THR A 126 16.88 10.52 -18.52
N MET A 127 15.64 10.06 -18.32
CA MET A 127 15.21 9.41 -17.07
C MET A 127 15.65 7.96 -16.94
N LEU A 128 15.63 7.20 -18.04
CA LEU A 128 15.84 5.76 -18.07
C LEU A 128 17.15 5.30 -17.43
N PRO A 129 18.31 5.95 -17.64
CA PRO A 129 19.56 5.55 -16.98
C PRO A 129 19.46 5.61 -15.45
N PHE A 130 18.81 6.64 -14.89
CA PHE A 130 18.63 6.77 -13.44
C PHE A 130 17.63 5.74 -12.89
N HIS A 131 16.56 5.47 -13.65
CA HIS A 131 15.62 4.40 -13.31
C HIS A 131 16.30 3.02 -13.30
N ALA A 132 17.14 2.73 -14.29
CA ALA A 132 17.92 1.51 -14.35
C ALA A 132 18.90 1.41 -13.16
N LYS A 133 19.60 2.50 -12.84
CA LYS A 133 20.51 2.59 -11.69
C LYS A 133 19.77 2.37 -10.35
N ALA A 134 18.58 2.95 -10.18
CA ALA A 134 17.74 2.70 -8.99
C ALA A 134 17.28 1.24 -8.90
N THR A 135 16.87 0.65 -10.02
CA THR A 135 16.46 -0.76 -10.09
C THR A 135 17.64 -1.69 -9.77
N GLN A 136 18.83 -1.37 -10.25
CA GLN A 136 20.06 -2.06 -9.89
C GLN A 136 20.36 -1.95 -8.39
N GLY A 137 20.20 -0.77 -7.78
CA GLY A 137 20.40 -0.58 -6.35
C GLY A 137 19.49 -1.47 -5.51
N ARG A 138 18.20 -1.56 -5.89
CA ARG A 138 17.26 -2.50 -5.28
C ARG A 138 17.69 -3.96 -5.46
N SER A 139 18.08 -4.36 -6.68
CA SER A 139 18.53 -5.73 -6.96
C SER A 139 19.78 -6.11 -6.16
N LEU A 140 20.74 -5.19 -6.02
CA LEU A 140 21.92 -5.36 -5.18
C LEU A 140 21.54 -5.63 -3.72
N TYR A 141 20.59 -4.85 -3.17
CA TYR A 141 20.08 -5.07 -1.83
C TYR A 141 19.44 -6.44 -1.66
N GLU A 142 18.54 -6.83 -2.59
CA GLU A 142 17.85 -8.12 -2.58
C GLU A 142 18.83 -9.30 -2.71
N SER A 143 19.95 -9.12 -3.43
CA SER A 143 21.02 -10.12 -3.58
C SER A 143 21.95 -10.24 -2.35
N GLY A 144 21.72 -9.45 -1.30
CA GLY A 144 22.52 -9.46 -0.07
C GLY A 144 23.65 -8.42 -0.02
N ARG A 145 23.93 -7.72 -1.13
CA ARG A 145 24.88 -6.58 -1.19
C ARG A 145 24.22 -5.30 -0.68
N ARG A 146 23.74 -5.34 0.57
CA ARG A 146 22.83 -4.33 1.13
C ARG A 146 23.37 -2.92 1.15
N ALA A 147 24.59 -2.73 1.66
CA ALA A 147 25.21 -1.41 1.76
C ALA A 147 25.42 -0.76 0.38
N GLU A 148 25.86 -1.55 -0.61
CA GLU A 148 26.08 -1.08 -1.97
C GLU A 148 24.75 -0.70 -2.65
N GLY A 149 23.71 -1.52 -2.46
CA GLY A 149 22.38 -1.23 -2.98
C GLY A 149 21.77 0.06 -2.42
N ILE A 150 21.88 0.27 -1.10
CA ILE A 150 21.42 1.50 -0.43
C ILE A 150 22.22 2.72 -0.94
N ALA A 151 23.55 2.62 -0.98
CA ALA A 151 24.41 3.73 -1.43
C ALA A 151 24.06 4.15 -2.87
N LEU A 152 23.82 3.18 -3.76
CA LEU A 152 23.44 3.46 -5.14
C LEU A 152 22.08 4.16 -5.25
N LEU A 153 21.11 3.75 -4.42
CA LEU A 153 19.79 4.40 -4.37
C LEU A 153 19.88 5.82 -3.81
N GLU A 154 20.69 6.05 -2.77
CA GLU A 154 20.94 7.38 -2.21
C GLU A 154 21.62 8.32 -3.22
N GLU A 155 22.57 7.79 -3.99
CA GLU A 155 23.22 8.49 -5.09
C GLU A 155 22.20 8.93 -6.16
N VAL A 156 21.34 8.00 -6.62
CA VAL A 156 20.29 8.34 -7.59
C VAL A 156 19.33 9.38 -7.03
N MET A 157 18.88 9.23 -5.77
CA MET A 157 18.00 10.20 -5.12
C MET A 157 18.63 11.60 -5.03
N LYS A 158 19.96 11.68 -4.89
CA LYS A 158 20.69 12.95 -4.87
C LYS A 158 20.84 13.55 -6.27
N GLU A 159 21.13 12.74 -7.27
CA GLU A 159 21.27 13.17 -8.67
C GLU A 159 19.93 13.58 -9.29
N ARG A 160 18.87 12.84 -8.95
CA ARG A 160 17.50 13.00 -9.46
C ARG A 160 16.49 12.99 -8.31
N PRO A 161 16.38 14.11 -7.56
CA PRO A 161 15.40 14.21 -6.48
C PRO A 161 13.95 14.18 -6.98
N ASP A 162 13.73 14.40 -8.26
CA ASP A 162 12.45 14.31 -8.96
C ASP A 162 12.11 12.89 -9.46
N LEU A 163 13.00 11.90 -9.26
CA LEU A 163 12.73 10.51 -9.57
C LEU A 163 11.85 9.89 -8.46
N ASP A 164 10.63 9.55 -8.83
CA ASP A 164 9.59 9.06 -7.92
C ASP A 164 9.94 7.75 -7.19
N LEU A 165 10.55 6.79 -7.90
CA LEU A 165 10.73 5.42 -7.43
C LEU A 165 11.73 5.28 -6.26
N THR A 166 12.71 6.18 -6.13
CA THR A 166 13.84 6.01 -5.19
C THR A 166 13.39 6.11 -3.74
N TYR A 167 12.50 7.06 -3.44
CA TYR A 167 12.02 7.30 -2.09
C TYR A 167 11.30 6.07 -1.49
N PRO A 168 10.19 5.54 -2.09
CA PRO A 168 9.48 4.41 -1.52
C PRO A 168 10.36 3.16 -1.43
N THR A 169 11.26 2.97 -2.40
CA THR A 169 12.22 1.86 -2.39
C THR A 169 13.16 1.95 -1.19
N LEU A 170 13.81 3.10 -0.97
CA LEU A 170 14.69 3.31 0.17
C LEU A 170 13.95 3.20 1.51
N ALA A 171 12.77 3.81 1.62
CA ALA A 171 12.01 3.77 2.86
C ALA A 171 11.57 2.34 3.23
N GLN A 172 11.12 1.55 2.25
CA GLN A 172 10.80 0.14 2.46
C GLN A 172 12.02 -0.68 2.87
N ILE A 173 13.19 -0.42 2.29
CA ILE A 173 14.45 -1.04 2.71
C ILE A 173 14.75 -0.69 4.18
N HIS A 174 14.70 0.59 4.55
CA HIS A 174 14.97 0.98 5.95
C HIS A 174 13.94 0.40 6.93
N ALA A 175 12.66 0.39 6.58
CA ALA A 175 11.61 -0.21 7.41
C ALA A 175 11.80 -1.72 7.57
N GLY A 176 12.15 -2.43 6.49
CA GLY A 176 12.46 -3.87 6.53
C GLY A 176 13.69 -4.21 7.39
N GLU A 177 14.61 -3.27 7.59
CA GLU A 177 15.73 -3.39 8.53
C GLU A 177 15.40 -2.86 9.94
N GLY A 178 14.11 -2.56 10.23
CA GLY A 178 13.63 -2.08 11.52
C GLY A 178 13.98 -0.61 11.81
N ARG A 179 14.49 0.14 10.83
CA ARG A 179 14.92 1.54 10.97
C ARG A 179 13.81 2.49 10.50
N LEU A 180 12.69 2.48 11.22
CA LEU A 180 11.52 3.30 10.88
C LEU A 180 11.82 4.80 10.84
N ASP A 181 12.72 5.31 11.69
CA ASP A 181 13.11 6.72 11.66
C ASP A 181 13.73 7.15 10.32
N LEU A 182 14.55 6.29 9.71
CA LEU A 182 15.12 6.55 8.39
C LEU A 182 14.06 6.46 7.30
N ALA A 183 13.15 5.47 7.38
CA ALA A 183 12.04 5.35 6.43
C ALA A 183 11.15 6.60 6.43
N ILE A 184 10.82 7.10 7.62
CA ILE A 184 10.12 8.36 7.85
C ILE A 184 10.87 9.53 7.22
N ALA A 185 12.17 9.68 7.50
CA ALA A 185 12.97 10.78 6.98
C ALA A 185 13.03 10.78 5.44
N VAL A 186 13.18 9.61 4.82
CA VAL A 186 13.17 9.45 3.36
C VAL A 186 11.81 9.82 2.77
N MET A 187 10.70 9.37 3.39
CA MET A 187 9.36 9.72 2.91
C MET A 187 9.04 11.20 3.05
N LYS A 188 9.43 11.82 4.16
CA LYS A 188 9.30 13.27 4.34
C LYS A 188 10.05 14.03 3.24
N LYS A 189 11.31 13.64 2.97
CA LYS A 189 12.11 14.22 1.89
C LYS A 189 11.46 14.02 0.52
N GLY A 190 10.87 12.85 0.26
CA GLY A 190 10.13 12.59 -0.99
C GLY A 190 8.94 13.52 -1.16
N ALA A 191 8.13 13.69 -0.10
CA ALA A 191 6.97 14.60 -0.11
C ALA A 191 7.36 16.07 -0.33
N GLU A 192 8.54 16.48 0.17
CA GLU A 192 9.10 17.82 -0.08
C GLU A 192 9.65 17.97 -1.51
N ALA A 193 10.30 16.93 -2.04
CA ALA A 193 10.93 16.95 -3.36
C ALA A 193 9.92 16.86 -4.52
N ILE A 194 8.81 16.16 -4.32
CA ILE A 194 7.74 16.00 -5.32
C ILE A 194 6.39 16.40 -4.71
N PRO A 195 6.13 17.70 -4.53
CA PRO A 195 4.87 18.18 -3.98
C PRO A 195 3.67 17.72 -4.81
N GLY A 196 2.59 17.29 -4.15
CA GLY A 196 1.37 16.80 -4.79
C GLY A 196 1.33 15.30 -5.07
N ASN A 197 2.45 14.57 -4.87
CA ASN A 197 2.41 13.11 -4.88
C ASN A 197 1.80 12.59 -3.57
N ILE A 198 0.48 12.37 -3.59
CA ILE A 198 -0.29 11.93 -2.42
C ILE A 198 0.25 10.61 -1.86
N SER A 199 0.76 9.71 -2.70
CA SER A 199 1.29 8.42 -2.25
C SER A 199 2.48 8.57 -1.30
N PHE A 200 3.30 9.62 -1.44
CA PHE A 200 4.38 9.88 -0.48
C PHE A 200 3.85 10.30 0.88
N ALA A 201 2.80 11.12 0.91
CA ALA A 201 2.14 11.48 2.17
C ALA A 201 1.50 10.25 2.83
N SER A 202 0.84 9.37 2.06
CA SER A 202 0.27 8.12 2.57
C SER A 202 1.34 7.19 3.16
N TYR A 203 2.47 6.98 2.45
CA TYR A 203 3.59 6.20 3.00
C TYR A 203 4.21 6.85 4.23
N TYR A 204 4.32 8.17 4.24
CA TYR A 204 4.82 8.90 5.40
C TYR A 204 3.92 8.68 6.63
N ILE A 205 2.60 8.84 6.48
CA ILE A 205 1.61 8.57 7.54
C ILE A 205 1.69 7.12 8.02
N HIS A 206 1.79 6.17 7.08
CA HIS A 206 1.92 4.75 7.39
C HIS A 206 3.12 4.49 8.32
N PHE A 207 4.32 4.97 7.96
CA PHE A 207 5.50 4.76 8.79
C PHE A 207 5.44 5.53 10.12
N LEU A 208 4.79 6.71 10.18
CA LEU A 208 4.56 7.40 11.45
C LEU A 208 3.68 6.57 12.38
N ASN A 209 2.59 5.99 11.87
CA ASN A 209 1.71 5.10 12.63
C ASN A 209 2.46 3.85 13.11
N GLU A 210 3.25 3.22 12.24
CA GLU A 210 4.06 2.04 12.59
C GLU A 210 5.10 2.36 13.67
N ALA A 211 5.72 3.55 13.61
CA ALA A 211 6.65 4.04 14.62
C ALA A 211 5.98 4.56 15.90
N GLY A 212 4.65 4.55 15.98
CA GLY A 212 3.89 5.08 17.12
C GLY A 212 3.94 6.60 17.28
N LYS A 213 4.32 7.34 16.24
CA LYS A 213 4.40 8.82 16.22
C LYS A 213 3.03 9.44 15.93
N PHE A 214 2.06 9.14 16.77
CA PHE A 214 0.66 9.52 16.56
C PHE A 214 0.42 11.03 16.61
N ASP A 215 1.19 11.78 17.40
CA ASP A 215 1.08 13.24 17.46
C ASP A 215 1.46 13.88 16.12
N ASP A 216 2.49 13.35 15.44
CA ASP A 216 2.91 13.81 14.11
C ASP A 216 1.83 13.52 13.05
N VAL A 217 1.17 12.35 13.14
CA VAL A 217 0.04 11.98 12.26
C VAL A 217 -1.13 12.95 12.46
N ILE A 218 -1.51 13.21 13.71
CA ILE A 218 -2.60 14.14 14.04
C ILE A 218 -2.26 15.54 13.53
N GLN A 219 -1.04 16.02 13.77
CA GLN A 219 -0.61 17.34 13.30
C GLN A 219 -0.68 17.44 11.78
N LEU A 220 -0.16 16.44 11.05
CA LEU A 220 -0.14 16.43 9.60
C LEU A 220 -1.56 16.46 8.99
N LEU A 221 -2.47 15.67 9.56
CA LEU A 221 -3.83 15.50 9.04
C LEU A 221 -4.83 16.59 9.48
N THR A 222 -4.50 17.36 10.53
CA THR A 222 -5.38 18.42 11.05
C THR A 222 -4.91 19.85 10.74
N ALA A 223 -3.62 20.06 10.40
CA ALA A 223 -3.11 21.36 9.98
C ALA A 223 -3.73 21.83 8.65
N ALA A 224 -3.38 23.02 8.15
CA ALA A 224 -3.91 23.58 6.90
C ALA A 224 -3.76 22.67 5.65
N GLY A 225 -2.88 21.66 5.70
CA GLY A 225 -2.78 20.58 4.70
C GLY A 225 -3.96 19.59 4.72
N GLY A 226 -4.79 19.60 5.77
CA GLY A 226 -5.97 18.77 5.96
C GLY A 226 -7.02 18.93 4.88
N ASN A 227 -7.09 20.07 4.17
CA ASN A 227 -7.97 20.22 3.01
C ASN A 227 -7.63 19.25 1.87
N THR A 228 -6.35 18.91 1.67
CA THR A 228 -5.92 17.94 0.65
C THR A 228 -6.29 16.51 1.05
N PHE A 229 -6.28 16.22 2.36
CA PHE A 229 -6.58 14.89 2.91
C PHE A 229 -8.06 14.71 3.26
N ALA A 230 -8.85 15.79 3.30
CA ALA A 230 -10.23 15.78 3.76
C ALA A 230 -11.16 14.90 2.91
N GLU A 231 -10.83 14.72 1.62
CA GLU A 231 -11.61 13.88 0.70
C GLU A 231 -11.09 12.43 0.59
N ILE A 232 -9.98 12.10 1.28
CA ILE A 232 -9.36 10.78 1.27
C ILE A 232 -9.85 9.97 2.48
N PRO A 233 -10.68 8.94 2.31
CA PRO A 233 -11.22 8.14 3.42
C PRO A 233 -10.13 7.56 4.33
N GLU A 234 -9.02 7.08 3.74
CA GLU A 234 -7.89 6.48 4.43
C GLU A 234 -7.23 7.47 5.40
N SER A 235 -7.17 8.76 5.05
CA SER A 235 -6.60 9.79 5.93
C SER A 235 -7.44 9.95 7.20
N TRP A 236 -8.77 9.94 7.09
CA TRP A 236 -9.64 9.97 8.26
C TRP A 236 -9.53 8.69 9.09
N ASN A 237 -9.34 7.54 8.44
CA ASN A 237 -9.09 6.29 9.13
C ASN A 237 -7.76 6.34 9.91
N ASP A 238 -6.68 6.81 9.29
CA ASP A 238 -5.36 6.93 9.93
C ASP A 238 -5.40 7.92 11.10
N LEU A 239 -6.14 9.03 10.95
CA LEU A 239 -6.40 9.97 12.05
C LEU A 239 -7.18 9.30 13.20
N GLY A 240 -8.17 8.47 12.87
CA GLY A 240 -8.93 7.69 13.84
C GLY A 240 -8.06 6.69 14.60
N VAL A 241 -7.15 6.01 13.91
CA VAL A 241 -6.15 5.10 14.51
C VAL A 241 -5.21 5.86 15.44
N ALA A 242 -4.71 7.03 15.01
CA ALA A 242 -3.83 7.86 15.83
C ALA A 242 -4.53 8.31 17.14
N TYR A 243 -5.77 8.80 17.04
CA TYR A 243 -6.56 9.16 18.23
C TYR A 243 -6.88 7.97 19.13
N LEU A 244 -7.20 6.80 18.56
CA LEU A 244 -7.43 5.57 19.31
C LEU A 244 -6.21 5.19 20.16
N ASN A 245 -5.02 5.22 19.56
CA ASN A 245 -3.77 4.90 20.27
C ASN A 245 -3.42 5.94 21.35
N LYS A 246 -3.84 7.20 21.16
CA LYS A 246 -3.73 8.26 22.20
C LYS A 246 -4.81 8.15 23.28
N GLY A 247 -5.81 7.27 23.11
CA GLY A 247 -6.93 7.09 24.02
C GLY A 247 -8.04 8.14 23.89
N ASP A 248 -7.99 8.99 22.86
CA ASP A 248 -9.03 9.99 22.55
C ASP A 248 -10.16 9.32 21.74
N LEU A 249 -10.97 8.51 22.43
CA LEU A 249 -11.97 7.65 21.80
C LEU A 249 -13.06 8.44 21.05
N GLU A 250 -13.41 9.63 21.52
CA GLU A 250 -14.43 10.47 20.88
C GLU A 250 -13.93 11.04 19.54
N LYS A 251 -12.71 11.61 19.52
CA LYS A 251 -12.14 12.08 18.25
C LYS A 251 -11.84 10.94 17.29
N SER A 252 -11.47 9.77 17.82
CA SER A 252 -11.33 8.55 17.02
C SER A 252 -12.65 8.16 16.35
N LEU A 253 -13.76 8.19 17.10
CA LEU A 253 -15.09 7.90 16.57
C LEU A 253 -15.49 8.86 15.45
N ASP A 254 -15.29 10.16 15.65
CA ASP A 254 -15.59 11.18 14.65
C ASP A 254 -14.78 10.97 13.36
N ALA A 255 -13.49 10.67 13.49
CA ALA A 255 -12.62 10.42 12.35
C ALA A 255 -13.03 9.15 11.59
N PHE A 256 -13.26 8.03 12.28
CA PHE A 256 -13.73 6.80 11.62
C PHE A 256 -15.10 6.95 10.96
N ARG A 257 -16.04 7.70 11.57
CA ARG A 257 -17.33 8.00 10.94
C ARG A 257 -17.19 8.79 9.65
N LYS A 258 -16.25 9.73 9.59
CA LYS A 258 -15.94 10.45 8.34
C LYS A 258 -15.34 9.53 7.29
N ALA A 259 -14.43 8.62 7.67
CA ALA A 259 -13.89 7.61 6.76
C ALA A 259 -15.01 6.75 6.14
N VAL A 260 -15.92 6.22 6.96
CA VAL A 260 -17.07 5.41 6.50
C VAL A 260 -18.05 6.23 5.66
N ALA A 261 -18.28 7.52 5.98
CA ALA A 261 -19.14 8.38 5.19
C ALA A 261 -18.56 8.63 3.77
N LEU A 262 -17.23 8.66 3.64
CA LEU A 262 -16.53 8.81 2.37
C LEU A 262 -16.34 7.47 1.64
N ASP A 263 -16.19 6.35 2.33
CA ASP A 263 -16.24 5.03 1.69
C ASP A 263 -16.75 3.96 2.64
N ASP A 264 -17.95 3.48 2.37
CA ASP A 264 -18.65 2.49 3.18
C ASP A 264 -18.34 1.04 2.76
N GLY A 265 -17.52 0.85 1.73
CA GLY A 265 -17.13 -0.45 1.19
C GLY A 265 -15.79 -0.99 1.73
N ASN A 266 -14.99 -0.15 2.40
CA ASN A 266 -13.69 -0.57 2.91
C ASN A 266 -13.83 -1.29 4.28
N TYR A 267 -13.59 -2.61 4.28
CA TYR A 267 -13.72 -3.44 5.48
C TYR A 267 -12.80 -3.00 6.64
N ILE A 268 -11.66 -2.38 6.33
CA ILE A 268 -10.68 -1.93 7.34
C ILE A 268 -11.30 -0.89 8.27
N PHE A 269 -12.17 0.00 7.75
CA PHE A 269 -12.79 1.05 8.55
C PHE A 269 -13.75 0.47 9.58
N TYR A 270 -14.49 -0.58 9.22
CA TYR A 270 -15.35 -1.28 10.17
C TYR A 270 -14.57 -2.13 11.16
N ARG A 271 -13.46 -2.75 10.74
CA ARG A 271 -12.57 -3.42 11.69
C ARG A 271 -12.07 -2.44 12.76
N ASN A 272 -11.59 -1.27 12.33
CA ASN A 272 -11.08 -0.24 13.24
C ASN A 272 -12.18 0.38 14.12
N LEU A 273 -13.42 0.50 13.62
CA LEU A 273 -14.58 0.83 14.46
C LEU A 273 -14.87 -0.28 15.49
N GLY A 274 -14.69 -1.55 15.12
CA GLY A 274 -14.74 -2.69 16.03
C GLY A 274 -13.71 -2.58 17.16
N ASP A 275 -12.46 -2.26 16.81
CA ASP A 275 -11.37 -2.01 17.76
C ASP A 275 -11.69 -0.83 18.69
N LEU A 276 -12.21 0.27 18.15
CA LEU A 276 -12.61 1.45 18.93
C LEU A 276 -13.74 1.14 19.93
N HIS A 277 -14.80 0.46 19.49
CA HIS A 277 -15.90 0.09 20.37
C HIS A 277 -15.46 -0.95 21.42
N PHE A 278 -14.49 -1.80 21.08
CA PHE A 278 -13.84 -2.65 22.07
C PHE A 278 -13.06 -1.82 23.10
N ALA A 279 -12.37 -0.75 22.70
CA ALA A 279 -11.68 0.16 23.62
C ALA A 279 -12.67 0.89 24.55
N PHE A 280 -13.83 1.33 24.04
CA PHE A 280 -14.92 1.84 24.88
C PHE A 280 -15.35 0.80 25.91
N TYR A 281 -15.61 -0.45 25.49
CA TYR A 281 -15.93 -1.54 26.40
C TYR A 281 -14.82 -1.81 27.42
N ALA A 282 -13.56 -1.81 27.02
CA ALA A 282 -12.45 -2.06 27.92
C ALA A 282 -12.40 -1.01 29.05
N ARG A 283 -12.76 0.24 28.75
CA ARG A 283 -12.80 1.36 29.71
C ARG A 283 -14.05 1.38 30.58
N SER A 284 -15.23 1.14 30.01
CA SER A 284 -16.51 1.29 30.72
C SER A 284 -17.09 -0.03 31.26
N LYS A 285 -16.65 -1.16 30.70
CA LYS A 285 -17.28 -2.49 30.86
C LYS A 285 -18.75 -2.52 30.45
N ASP A 286 -19.17 -1.61 29.58
CA ASP A 286 -20.53 -1.54 29.06
C ASP A 286 -20.81 -2.63 28.01
N SER A 287 -21.79 -3.48 28.29
CA SER A 287 -22.27 -4.53 27.39
C SER A 287 -22.77 -4.01 26.05
N ALA A 288 -23.25 -2.77 25.96
CA ALA A 288 -23.66 -2.18 24.68
C ALA A 288 -22.46 -1.94 23.76
N ALA A 289 -21.39 -1.33 24.27
CA ALA A 289 -20.14 -1.13 23.53
C ALA A 289 -19.52 -2.46 23.06
N TYR A 290 -19.57 -3.49 23.90
CA TYR A 290 -19.12 -4.84 23.53
C TYR A 290 -19.91 -5.42 22.35
N LYS A 291 -21.25 -5.34 22.39
CA LYS A 291 -22.11 -5.80 21.28
C LYS A 291 -21.82 -5.03 20.00
N THR A 292 -21.72 -3.69 20.09
CA THR A 292 -21.40 -2.83 18.95
C THR A 292 -20.04 -3.17 18.32
N SER A 293 -19.02 -3.48 19.15
CA SER A 293 -17.72 -3.95 18.66
C SER A 293 -17.85 -5.21 17.81
N LEU A 294 -18.56 -6.23 18.31
CA LEU A 294 -18.79 -7.47 17.59
C LEU A 294 -19.58 -7.27 16.28
N ASP A 295 -20.55 -6.36 16.28
CA ASP A 295 -21.33 -6.05 15.07
C ASP A 295 -20.47 -5.39 13.98
N TYR A 296 -19.57 -4.49 14.36
CA TYR A 296 -18.63 -3.89 13.41
C TYR A 296 -17.62 -4.91 12.85
N TYR A 297 -17.10 -5.82 13.68
CA TYR A 297 -16.27 -6.92 13.16
C TYR A 297 -17.05 -7.83 12.20
N ARG A 298 -18.32 -8.16 12.51
CA ARG A 298 -19.17 -8.93 11.59
C ARG A 298 -19.38 -8.20 10.27
N LYS A 299 -19.58 -6.87 10.31
CA LYS A 299 -19.70 -6.06 9.09
C LYS A 299 -18.41 -6.04 8.27
N ALA A 300 -17.25 -5.93 8.92
CA ALA A 300 -15.95 -6.06 8.25
C ALA A 300 -15.80 -7.43 7.58
N LEU A 301 -16.13 -8.53 8.27
CA LEU A 301 -16.07 -9.89 7.71
C LEU A 301 -17.10 -10.14 6.60
N ALA A 302 -18.24 -9.46 6.62
CA ALA A 302 -19.22 -9.53 5.54
C ALA A 302 -18.69 -8.87 4.25
N LEU A 303 -17.87 -7.83 4.37
CA LEU A 303 -17.21 -7.17 3.24
C LEU A 303 -15.95 -7.91 2.78
N ASN A 304 -15.18 -8.47 3.70
CA ASN A 304 -14.01 -9.31 3.41
C ASN A 304 -13.93 -10.54 4.34
N PRO A 305 -14.37 -11.72 3.87
CA PRO A 305 -14.41 -12.94 4.69
C PRO A 305 -13.04 -13.59 4.92
N ASP A 306 -11.97 -13.07 4.30
CA ASP A 306 -10.61 -13.62 4.40
C ASP A 306 -9.64 -12.69 5.17
N ASP A 307 -10.15 -11.67 5.88
CA ASP A 307 -9.29 -10.82 6.71
C ASP A 307 -8.93 -11.46 8.06
N SER A 308 -7.70 -11.98 8.15
CA SER A 308 -7.16 -12.57 9.37
C SER A 308 -7.14 -11.63 10.58
N SER A 309 -6.92 -10.33 10.36
CA SER A 309 -6.85 -9.32 11.44
C SER A 309 -8.21 -9.11 12.10
N THR A 310 -9.29 -9.05 11.31
CA THR A 310 -10.66 -8.93 11.82
C THR A 310 -11.07 -10.15 12.64
N TYR A 311 -10.74 -11.37 12.19
CA TYR A 311 -10.96 -12.58 13.00
C TYR A 311 -10.20 -12.54 14.33
N ASN A 312 -8.93 -12.11 14.32
CA ASN A 312 -8.15 -11.97 15.55
C ASN A 312 -8.73 -10.88 16.48
N GLY A 313 -9.14 -9.72 15.96
CA GLY A 313 -9.77 -8.65 16.74
C GLY A 313 -11.08 -9.09 17.38
N MET A 314 -11.94 -9.75 16.61
CA MET A 314 -13.21 -10.29 17.11
C MET A 314 -12.99 -11.40 18.16
N GLY A 315 -12.05 -12.31 17.92
CA GLY A 315 -11.67 -13.34 18.91
C GLY A 315 -11.11 -12.73 20.19
N TYR A 316 -10.31 -11.66 20.08
CA TYR A 316 -9.77 -10.95 21.24
C TYR A 316 -10.89 -10.27 22.03
N ALA A 317 -11.87 -9.66 21.36
CA ALA A 317 -13.04 -9.11 22.02
C ALA A 317 -13.79 -10.18 22.82
N TYR A 318 -14.09 -11.35 22.25
CA TYR A 318 -14.70 -12.47 22.97
C TYR A 318 -13.88 -12.92 24.18
N LEU A 319 -12.57 -13.09 23.99
CA LEU A 319 -11.68 -13.54 25.05
C LEU A 319 -11.66 -12.57 26.25
N GLN A 320 -11.62 -11.27 25.97
CA GLN A 320 -11.64 -10.21 26.99
C GLN A 320 -13.04 -9.97 27.58
N GLY A 321 -14.09 -10.33 26.82
CA GLY A 321 -15.48 -10.38 27.28
C GLY A 321 -15.77 -11.56 28.23
N GLY A 322 -14.80 -12.44 28.47
CA GLY A 322 -14.96 -13.62 29.32
C GLY A 322 -15.58 -14.82 28.60
N GLU A 323 -15.62 -14.79 27.26
CA GLU A 323 -16.17 -15.83 26.40
C GLU A 323 -15.05 -16.54 25.61
N PRO A 324 -14.21 -17.37 26.26
CA PRO A 324 -13.06 -17.98 25.59
C PRO A 324 -13.46 -19.04 24.55
N VAL A 325 -14.60 -19.71 24.72
CA VAL A 325 -15.04 -20.79 23.82
C VAL A 325 -15.38 -20.27 22.40
N PRO A 326 -16.18 -19.19 22.23
CA PRO A 326 -16.40 -18.57 20.92
C PRO A 326 -15.14 -17.98 20.27
N ALA A 327 -14.12 -17.60 21.07
CA ALA A 327 -12.89 -17.01 20.56
C ALA A 327 -11.99 -18.00 19.81
N ILE A 328 -11.97 -19.27 20.23
CA ILE A 328 -11.12 -20.33 19.67
C ILE A 328 -11.26 -20.46 18.13
N PRO A 329 -12.46 -20.70 17.55
CA PRO A 329 -12.58 -20.87 16.10
C PRO A 329 -12.21 -19.60 15.31
N LEU A 330 -12.33 -18.41 15.92
CA LEU A 330 -11.93 -17.16 15.28
C LEU A 330 -10.40 -17.05 15.18
N PHE A 331 -9.68 -17.37 16.27
CA PHE A 331 -8.22 -17.40 16.24
C PHE A 331 -7.67 -18.50 15.32
N GLU A 332 -8.31 -19.67 15.29
CA GLU A 332 -7.96 -20.75 14.35
C GLU A 332 -8.11 -20.29 12.89
N LYS A 333 -9.22 -19.62 12.56
CA LYS A 333 -9.45 -19.06 11.21
C LYS A 333 -8.44 -17.96 10.88
N ALA A 334 -8.15 -17.05 11.80
CA ALA A 334 -7.14 -16.00 11.63
C ALA A 334 -5.76 -16.59 11.31
N PHE A 335 -5.33 -17.59 12.07
CA PHE A 335 -4.04 -18.25 11.88
C PHE A 335 -3.99 -19.13 10.62
N LYS A 336 -5.11 -19.75 10.23
CA LYS A 336 -5.21 -20.49 8.97
C LYS A 336 -5.04 -19.57 7.76
N LEU A 337 -5.65 -18.39 7.80
CA LEU A 337 -5.53 -17.38 6.75
C LEU A 337 -4.12 -16.78 6.69
N SER A 338 -3.51 -16.53 7.86
CA SER A 338 -2.18 -15.95 7.99
C SER A 338 -1.30 -16.81 8.91
N PRO A 339 -0.62 -17.85 8.39
CA PRO A 339 0.19 -18.76 9.20
C PRO A 339 1.34 -18.11 9.96
N ASN A 340 1.77 -16.90 9.60
CA ASN A 340 2.82 -16.14 10.29
C ASN A 340 2.27 -15.15 11.32
N TYR A 341 0.96 -15.12 11.55
CA TYR A 341 0.33 -14.22 12.50
C TYR A 341 0.51 -14.74 13.94
N SER A 342 1.66 -14.44 14.52
CA SER A 342 2.08 -14.91 15.85
C SER A 342 1.03 -14.59 16.93
N SER A 343 0.46 -13.38 16.92
CA SER A 343 -0.57 -12.95 17.87
C SER A 343 -1.82 -13.84 17.83
N ALA A 344 -2.27 -14.26 16.65
CA ALA A 344 -3.44 -15.14 16.53
C ALA A 344 -3.18 -16.52 17.17
N LEU A 345 -1.99 -17.10 16.97
CA LEU A 345 -1.64 -18.39 17.57
C LEU A 345 -1.45 -18.28 19.10
N TYR A 346 -0.85 -17.20 19.58
CA TYR A 346 -0.74 -16.95 21.01
C TYR A 346 -2.13 -16.77 21.66
N ASN A 347 -2.99 -15.96 21.04
CA ASN A 347 -4.36 -15.74 21.50
C ASN A 347 -5.20 -17.02 21.48
N LEU A 348 -5.04 -17.88 20.47
CA LEU A 348 -5.64 -19.22 20.44
C LEU A 348 -5.23 -20.04 21.68
N SER A 349 -3.93 -20.04 21.99
CA SER A 349 -3.39 -20.78 23.13
C SER A 349 -3.99 -20.28 24.45
N GLN A 350 -4.08 -18.95 24.61
CA GLN A 350 -4.67 -18.31 25.79
C GLN A 350 -6.19 -18.57 25.90
N ALA A 351 -6.91 -18.55 24.78
CA ALA A 351 -8.35 -18.84 24.74
C ALA A 351 -8.63 -20.30 25.09
N ALA A 352 -7.89 -21.24 24.52
CA ALA A 352 -8.01 -22.66 24.86
C ALA A 352 -7.70 -22.92 26.34
N PHE A 353 -6.66 -22.28 26.89
CA PHE A 353 -6.31 -22.39 28.30
C PHE A 353 -7.44 -21.89 29.20
N LYS A 354 -8.00 -20.69 28.91
CA LYS A 354 -9.12 -20.12 29.67
C LYS A 354 -10.42 -20.91 29.51
N ALA A 355 -10.62 -21.59 28.38
CA ALA A 355 -11.73 -22.50 28.16
C ALA A 355 -11.58 -23.86 28.89
N GLY A 356 -10.41 -24.12 29.48
CA GLY A 356 -10.08 -25.42 30.10
C GLY A 356 -9.77 -26.53 29.11
N ASP A 357 -9.60 -26.19 27.82
CA ASP A 357 -9.13 -27.11 26.77
C ASP A 357 -7.59 -27.16 26.80
N PHE A 358 -7.06 -27.79 27.84
CA PHE A 358 -5.62 -27.83 28.10
C PHE A 358 -4.84 -28.60 27.02
N GLU A 359 -5.47 -29.55 26.33
CA GLU A 359 -4.84 -30.26 25.20
C GLU A 359 -4.61 -29.32 24.02
N LYS A 360 -5.64 -28.56 23.61
CA LYS A 360 -5.50 -27.57 22.54
C LYS A 360 -4.57 -26.43 22.94
N ALA A 361 -4.64 -25.97 24.19
CA ALA A 361 -3.74 -24.95 24.73
C ALA A 361 -2.28 -25.40 24.64
N LEU A 362 -1.98 -26.62 25.12
CA LEU A 362 -0.65 -27.22 25.05
C LEU A 362 -0.13 -27.29 23.62
N ALA A 363 -0.93 -27.85 22.70
CA ALA A 363 -0.55 -27.98 21.30
C ALA A 363 -0.25 -26.61 20.66
N SER A 364 -1.07 -25.61 20.96
CA SER A 364 -0.93 -24.26 20.40
C SER A 364 0.26 -23.50 21.00
N PHE A 365 0.50 -23.60 22.31
CA PHE A 365 1.67 -22.98 22.95
C PHE A 365 2.99 -23.59 22.47
N VAL A 366 3.06 -24.92 22.33
CA VAL A 366 4.26 -25.59 21.79
C VAL A 366 4.51 -25.13 20.35
N ARG A 367 3.47 -25.10 19.51
CA ARG A 367 3.58 -24.60 18.14
C ARG A 367 3.99 -23.13 18.08
N PHE A 368 3.48 -22.30 18.99
CA PHE A 368 3.88 -20.90 19.09
C PHE A 368 5.36 -20.77 19.44
N LYS A 369 5.82 -21.54 20.44
CA LYS A 369 7.23 -21.61 20.83
C LYS A 369 8.09 -22.00 19.62
N GLU A 370 7.80 -23.12 18.98
CA GLU A 370 8.59 -23.63 17.85
C GLU A 370 8.75 -22.62 16.71
N ARG A 371 7.69 -21.87 16.39
CA ARG A 371 7.68 -20.95 15.25
C ARG A 371 8.15 -19.53 15.57
N PHE A 372 7.95 -19.08 16.80
CA PHE A 372 8.06 -17.67 17.16
C PHE A 372 8.92 -17.41 18.40
N THR A 373 9.69 -18.39 18.90
CA THR A 373 10.63 -18.18 20.03
C THR A 373 11.58 -17.01 19.79
N MET A 374 12.03 -16.78 18.54
CA MET A 374 12.93 -15.68 18.20
C MET A 374 12.31 -14.28 18.41
N LEU A 375 10.99 -14.19 18.55
CA LEU A 375 10.28 -12.94 18.84
C LEU A 375 10.18 -12.63 20.34
N LEU A 376 10.59 -13.58 21.20
CA LEU A 376 10.39 -13.51 22.65
C LEU A 376 11.70 -13.15 23.35
N SER A 377 11.60 -12.33 24.39
CA SER A 377 12.67 -12.15 25.36
C SER A 377 12.86 -13.43 26.21
N PRO A 378 14.02 -13.63 26.85
CA PRO A 378 14.23 -14.78 27.74
C PRO A 378 13.15 -14.95 28.81
N ALA A 379 12.67 -13.84 29.40
CA ALA A 379 11.59 -13.85 30.39
C ALA A 379 10.24 -14.29 29.79
N GLN A 380 9.95 -13.90 28.55
CA GLN A 380 8.73 -14.34 27.84
C GLN A 380 8.80 -15.84 27.49
N VAL A 381 9.99 -16.35 27.14
CA VAL A 381 10.19 -17.79 26.92
C VAL A 381 9.96 -18.58 28.20
N GLU A 382 10.48 -18.11 29.33
CA GLU A 382 10.27 -18.75 30.64
C GLU A 382 8.78 -18.76 31.03
N ALA A 383 8.08 -17.63 30.85
CA ALA A 383 6.63 -17.55 31.10
C ALA A 383 5.83 -18.51 30.19
N LEU A 384 6.22 -18.63 28.92
CA LEU A 384 5.61 -19.57 27.99
C LEU A 384 5.85 -21.03 28.41
N ASP A 385 7.05 -21.35 28.88
CA ASP A 385 7.38 -22.68 29.39
C ASP A 385 6.58 -23.02 30.64
N ALA A 386 6.37 -22.07 31.54
CA ALA A 386 5.50 -22.25 32.70
C ALA A 386 4.05 -22.59 32.28
N MET A 387 3.50 -21.89 31.27
CA MET A 387 2.17 -22.19 30.73
C MET A 387 2.10 -23.59 30.09
N ILE A 388 3.13 -24.00 29.36
CA ILE A 388 3.23 -25.36 28.78
C ILE A 388 3.24 -26.42 29.89
N GLN A 389 4.01 -26.21 30.96
CA GLN A 389 4.05 -27.15 32.08
C GLN A 389 2.72 -27.21 32.84
N GLU A 390 2.05 -26.08 33.02
CA GLU A 390 0.72 -26.05 33.65
C GLU A 390 -0.32 -26.79 32.79
N CYS A 391 -0.29 -26.65 31.46
CA CYS A 391 -1.18 -27.46 30.62
C CYS A 391 -0.91 -28.96 30.80
N ARG A 392 0.36 -29.38 30.84
CA ARG A 392 0.76 -30.78 31.06
C ARG A 392 0.31 -31.30 32.43
N SER A 393 0.41 -30.48 33.48
CA SER A 393 -0.03 -30.86 34.83
C SER A 393 -1.55 -31.09 34.85
N ARG A 394 -2.32 -30.19 34.24
CA ARG A 394 -3.79 -30.25 34.17
C ARG A 394 -4.31 -31.42 33.36
N ILE A 395 -3.62 -31.81 32.28
CA ILE A 395 -3.98 -32.99 31.46
C ILE A 395 -3.75 -34.29 32.26
N ARG A 396 -2.70 -34.34 33.10
CA ARG A 396 -2.35 -35.54 33.88
C ARG A 396 -3.29 -35.81 35.06
N VAL A 397 -4.04 -34.82 35.54
CA VAL A 397 -5.02 -34.99 36.61
C VAL A 397 -6.37 -35.37 35.99
N PRO A 398 -6.92 -36.58 36.25
CA PRO A 398 -8.20 -36.98 35.69
C PRO A 398 -9.32 -36.03 36.13
N ARG A 399 -10.25 -35.75 35.23
CA ARG A 399 -11.44 -34.91 35.44
C ARG A 399 -12.48 -35.65 36.32
N THR A 400 -12.11 -36.05 37.53
CA THR A 400 -12.98 -36.79 38.47
C THR A 400 -12.85 -36.23 39.89
N ALA A 401 -13.59 -35.17 40.20
CA ALA A 401 -14.02 -34.82 41.56
C ALA A 401 -14.94 -33.60 41.54
N VAL A 402 -16.12 -33.71 40.90
CA VAL A 402 -17.26 -32.90 41.32
C VAL A 402 -18.25 -33.90 41.94
N PRO A 403 -18.43 -33.91 43.27
CA PRO A 403 -19.45 -34.75 43.88
C PRO A 403 -20.82 -34.28 43.39
N PRO A 404 -21.78 -35.19 43.13
CA PRO A 404 -23.14 -34.77 42.78
C PRO A 404 -23.76 -33.95 43.91
N PRO A 405 -24.69 -33.02 43.61
CA PRO A 405 -25.36 -32.24 44.63
C PRO A 405 -26.10 -33.18 45.60
N ALA A 406 -25.89 -32.96 46.90
CA ALA A 406 -26.64 -33.65 47.94
C ALA A 406 -28.13 -33.34 47.75
N GLY A 407 -28.91 -34.41 47.55
CA GLY A 407 -30.37 -34.36 47.35
C GLY A 407 -31.14 -33.97 48.60
#